data_AF-A0A1M7YI65-F1
#
_entry.id   AF-A0A1M7YI65-F1
#
_cell.length_a   1.000
_cell.length_b   1.000
_cell.length_c   1.000
_cell.angle_alpha   90.00
_cell.angle_beta   90.00
_cell.angle_gamma   90.00
#
_symmetry.space_group_name_H-M   'P 1'
#
loop_
_entity.id
_entity.type
_entity.pdbx_description
1 polymer ?
#
loop_
_entity_poly.entity_id
_entity_poly.type
_entity_poly.pdbx_seq_one_letter_code
_entity_poly.pdbx_strand_id
1 'polypeptide(L)'
;MINAPTREQLSLLPGLYETEHIPQEDKIVYLHFTIDQSHWWAIEWDGQDTFFGFVLLYGWSQYAEFGFFQLSKLREIKVVGIYEVVNDPFWIPQAVKDISMIRNTLHFQCMQQNRSVA
;
A
#
# COMPACT_ATOMS: atom_id res chain seq x y z
N MET A 1 12.15 5.55 9.53
CA MET A 1 11.12 4.50 9.51
C MET A 1 11.30 3.64 10.73
N ILE A 2 10.20 3.32 11.40
CA ILE A 2 10.17 2.36 12.51
C ILE A 2 9.89 0.96 11.92
N ASN A 3 10.57 -0.07 12.45
CA ASN A 3 10.44 -1.48 12.04
C ASN A 3 10.77 -1.76 10.56
N ALA A 4 11.84 -1.15 10.02
CA ALA A 4 12.22 -1.33 8.62
C ALA A 4 12.14 -2.80 8.16
N PRO A 5 11.59 -3.08 6.96
CA PRO A 5 11.31 -4.44 6.51
C PRO A 5 12.59 -5.27 6.42
N THR A 6 12.52 -6.52 6.87
CA THR A 6 13.67 -7.42 6.84
C THR A 6 13.92 -7.96 5.43
N ARG A 7 15.11 -8.55 5.20
CA ARG A 7 15.40 -9.19 3.91
C ARG A 7 14.47 -10.37 3.64
N GLU A 8 14.12 -11.11 4.69
CA GLU A 8 13.20 -12.25 4.63
C GLU A 8 11.82 -11.78 4.20
N GLN A 9 11.29 -10.70 4.81
CA GLN A 9 10.04 -10.07 4.42
C GLN A 9 10.06 -9.62 2.95
N LEU A 10 11.13 -8.93 2.53
CA LEU A 10 11.26 -8.44 1.15
C LEU A 10 11.39 -9.57 0.12
N SER A 11 11.99 -10.70 0.51
CA SER A 11 12.15 -11.87 -0.37
C SER A 11 10.85 -12.62 -0.68
N LEU A 12 9.77 -12.32 0.05
CA LEU A 12 8.44 -12.91 -0.21
C LEU A 12 7.68 -12.17 -1.31
N LEU A 13 8.07 -10.93 -1.63
CA LEU A 13 7.35 -10.13 -2.61
C LEU A 13 7.68 -10.61 -4.03
N PRO A 14 6.67 -10.74 -4.91
CA PRO A 14 6.90 -10.90 -6.33
C PRO A 14 7.64 -9.69 -6.92
N GLY A 15 8.37 -9.93 -8.00
CA GLY A 15 8.97 -8.88 -8.81
C GLY A 15 7.92 -7.96 -9.43
N LEU A 16 8.31 -6.73 -9.77
CA LEU A 16 7.42 -5.81 -10.49
C LEU A 16 6.89 -6.46 -11.78
N TYR A 17 5.59 -6.30 -12.00
CA TYR A 17 4.81 -6.83 -13.13
C TYR A 17 4.65 -8.36 -13.15
N GLU A 18 5.19 -9.11 -12.18
CA GLU A 18 5.03 -10.57 -12.16
C GLU A 18 3.59 -11.02 -11.90
N THR A 19 2.75 -10.15 -11.33
CA THR A 19 1.36 -10.47 -11.01
C THR A 19 0.34 -9.79 -11.94
N GLU A 20 0.73 -9.32 -13.13
CA GLU A 20 -0.21 -8.66 -14.08
C GLU A 20 -1.38 -9.54 -14.52
N HIS A 21 -1.16 -10.86 -14.59
CA HIS A 21 -2.19 -11.84 -14.92
C HIS A 21 -3.19 -12.08 -13.78
N ILE A 22 -2.90 -11.58 -12.57
CA ILE A 22 -3.76 -11.72 -11.38
C ILE A 22 -4.68 -10.50 -11.29
N PRO A 23 -6.00 -10.69 -11.17
CA PRO A 23 -6.93 -9.58 -10.93
C PRO A 23 -6.52 -8.73 -9.73
N GLN A 24 -6.69 -7.42 -9.84
CA GLN A 24 -6.21 -6.45 -8.84
C GLN A 24 -6.72 -6.74 -7.42
N GLU A 25 -7.97 -7.22 -7.29
CA GLU A 25 -8.59 -7.56 -6.00
C GLU A 25 -8.05 -8.85 -5.37
N ASP A 26 -7.45 -9.73 -6.18
CA ASP A 26 -6.86 -11.00 -5.77
C ASP A 26 -5.35 -10.91 -5.52
N LYS A 27 -4.71 -9.79 -5.86
CA LYS A 27 -3.30 -9.57 -5.56
C LYS A 27 -3.05 -9.61 -4.06
N ILE A 28 -1.93 -10.20 -3.65
CA ILE A 28 -1.53 -10.33 -2.24
C ILE A 28 -0.74 -9.09 -1.81
N VAL A 29 -1.15 -8.50 -0.69
CA VAL A 29 -0.38 -7.46 -0.01
C VAL A 29 0.55 -8.11 1.01
N TYR A 30 1.86 -7.95 0.83
CA TYR A 30 2.88 -8.58 1.66
C TYR A 30 3.36 -7.70 2.81
N LEU A 31 3.34 -6.38 2.63
CA LEU A 31 3.78 -5.41 3.65
C LEU A 31 2.79 -4.26 3.76
N HIS A 32 2.67 -3.71 4.96
CA HIS A 32 1.89 -2.52 5.24
C HIS A 32 2.76 -1.48 5.94
N PHE A 33 2.92 -0.35 5.27
CA PHE A 33 3.55 0.84 5.83
C PHE A 33 2.47 1.84 6.20
N THR A 34 2.63 2.52 7.33
CA THR A 34 1.64 3.49 7.79
C THR A 34 2.25 4.62 8.62
N ILE A 35 1.64 5.80 8.52
CA ILE A 35 1.83 6.91 9.44
C ILE A 35 0.49 7.65 9.57
N ASP A 36 -0.04 7.73 10.79
CA ASP A 36 -1.36 8.31 11.06
C ASP A 36 -2.43 7.71 10.12
N GLN A 37 -3.14 8.53 9.34
CA GLN A 37 -4.19 8.08 8.41
C GLN A 37 -3.64 7.76 7.00
N SER A 38 -2.32 7.76 6.82
CA SER A 38 -1.70 7.41 5.54
C SER A 38 -1.18 5.98 5.57
N HIS A 39 -1.44 5.26 4.48
CA HIS A 39 -1.16 3.83 4.36
C HIS A 39 -0.59 3.52 2.97
N TRP A 40 0.40 2.64 2.94
CA TRP A 40 0.98 2.07 1.73
C TRP A 40 1.03 0.56 1.90
N TRP A 41 0.34 -0.16 1.03
CA TRP A 41 0.26 -1.62 1.02
C TRP A 41 1.06 -2.16 -0.16
N ALA A 42 2.19 -2.80 0.11
CA ALA A 42 3.10 -3.29 -0.93
C ALA A 42 2.66 -4.66 -1.46
N ILE A 43 2.63 -4.77 -2.79
CA ILE A 43 2.24 -5.98 -3.52
C ILE A 43 3.44 -6.56 -4.27
N GLU A 44 4.17 -5.73 -5.00
CA GLU A 44 5.36 -6.14 -5.77
C GLU A 44 6.57 -5.26 -5.40
N TRP A 45 7.78 -5.76 -5.65
CA TRP A 45 9.03 -5.09 -5.31
C TRP A 45 10.08 -5.24 -6.41
N ASP A 46 10.85 -4.19 -6.69
CA ASP A 46 11.93 -4.23 -7.70
C ASP A 46 13.24 -4.87 -7.20
N GLY A 47 13.29 -5.28 -5.94
CA GLY A 47 14.50 -5.82 -5.29
C GLY A 47 15.42 -4.75 -4.70
N GLN A 48 15.10 -3.46 -4.83
CA GLN A 48 15.99 -2.35 -4.49
C GLN A 48 15.30 -1.22 -3.70
N ASP A 49 14.35 -0.51 -4.28
CA ASP A 49 13.73 0.68 -3.69
C ASP A 49 12.25 0.89 -4.02
N THR A 50 11.75 0.36 -5.13
CA THR A 50 10.40 0.67 -5.64
C THR A 50 9.42 -0.47 -5.41
N PHE A 51 8.33 -0.17 -4.73
CA PHE A 51 7.16 -1.05 -4.62
C PHE A 51 6.08 -0.64 -5.62
N PHE A 52 5.31 -1.62 -6.09
CA PHE A 52 3.96 -1.40 -6.59
C PHE A 52 2.95 -1.84 -5.53
N GLY A 53 1.88 -1.08 -5.36
CA GLY A 53 0.89 -1.38 -4.34
C GLY A 53 -0.28 -0.41 -4.27
N PHE A 54 -1.05 -0.49 -3.20
CA PHE A 54 -2.16 0.44 -2.93
C PHE A 54 -1.72 1.53 -1.96
N VAL A 55 -2.10 2.77 -2.24
CA VAL A 55 -1.78 3.95 -1.43
C VAL A 55 -3.09 4.61 -1.01
N LEU A 56 -3.18 5.01 0.25
CA LEU A 56 -4.26 5.83 0.79
C LEU A 56 -3.63 6.96 1.60
N LEU A 57 -3.81 8.20 1.15
CA LEU A 57 -3.25 9.38 1.83
C LEU A 57 -4.32 10.09 2.65
N TYR A 58 -3.96 10.50 3.86
CA TYR A 58 -4.84 11.24 4.79
C TYR A 58 -6.17 10.54 5.12
N GLY A 59 -6.28 9.24 4.88
CA GLY A 59 -7.54 8.49 5.03
C GLY A 59 -8.60 8.83 3.99
N TRP A 60 -8.25 9.60 2.96
CA TRP A 60 -9.21 10.15 2.01
C TRP A 60 -9.25 9.34 0.73
N SER A 61 -10.40 8.70 0.48
CA SER A 61 -10.60 7.83 -0.67
C SER A 61 -10.35 8.50 -2.02
N GLN A 62 -10.49 9.82 -2.16
CA GLN A 62 -10.20 10.51 -3.43
C GLN A 62 -8.69 10.54 -3.77
N TYR A 63 -7.82 10.33 -2.79
CA TYR A 63 -6.36 10.26 -2.99
C TYR A 63 -5.84 8.83 -2.91
N ALA A 64 -6.74 7.85 -2.99
CA ALA A 64 -6.36 6.46 -2.96
C ALA A 64 -6.13 5.92 -4.37
N GLU A 65 -5.04 5.21 -4.58
CA GLU A 65 -4.68 4.69 -5.89
C GLU A 65 -3.81 3.44 -5.81
N PHE A 66 -3.82 2.64 -6.87
CA PHE A 66 -2.75 1.69 -7.13
C PHE A 66 -1.62 2.42 -7.84
N GLY A 67 -0.42 2.34 -7.30
CA GLY A 67 0.71 3.11 -7.80
C GLY A 67 2.04 2.65 -7.24
N PHE A 68 3.08 3.34 -7.68
CA PHE A 68 4.45 3.07 -7.23
C PHE A 68 4.82 3.97 -6.05
N PHE A 69 5.58 3.43 -5.12
CA PHE A 69 6.17 4.21 -4.02
C PHE A 69 7.54 3.65 -3.63
N GLN A 70 8.38 4.53 -3.08
CA GLN A 70 9.79 4.24 -2.81
C GLN A 70 10.07 4.07 -1.31
N LEU A 71 10.79 3.02 -0.94
CA LEU A 71 11.19 2.76 0.45
C LEU A 71 12.06 3.90 1.00
N SER A 72 12.99 4.41 0.19
CA SER A 72 13.81 5.57 0.50
C SER A 72 12.96 6.80 0.84
N LYS A 73 11.91 7.07 0.05
CA LYS A 73 10.98 8.19 0.31
C LYS A 73 10.12 7.98 1.55
N LEU A 74 9.64 6.77 1.80
CA LEU A 74 8.92 6.48 3.05
C LEU A 74 9.82 6.70 4.29
N ARG A 75 11.13 6.45 4.19
CA ARG A 75 12.08 6.69 5.29
C ARG A 75 12.32 8.18 5.56
N GLU A 76 12.21 9.03 4.54
CA GLU A 76 12.39 10.48 4.62
C GLU A 76 11.18 11.18 5.27
N ILE A 77 9.99 10.58 5.27
CA ILE A 77 8.79 11.19 5.86
C ILE A 77 8.96 11.34 7.38
N LYS A 78 8.93 12.60 7.84
CA LYS A 78 8.90 13.01 9.25
C LYS A 78 7.76 13.98 9.48
N VAL A 79 6.77 13.63 10.31
CA VAL A 79 5.71 14.55 10.74
C VAL A 79 6.11 15.16 12.09
N VAL A 80 6.07 16.49 12.17
CA VAL A 80 6.58 17.31 13.30
C VAL A 80 7.97 16.91 13.80
N GLY A 81 8.81 16.39 12.89
CA GLY A 81 10.19 15.99 13.15
C GLY A 81 10.39 14.65 13.88
N ILE A 82 9.34 14.04 14.43
CA ILE A 82 9.46 12.85 15.31
C ILE A 82 8.62 11.65 14.88
N TYR A 83 7.50 11.86 14.19
CA TYR A 83 6.68 10.73 13.72
C TYR A 83 7.18 10.27 12.36
N GLU A 84 7.37 8.97 12.24
CA GLU A 84 7.94 8.34 11.06
C GLU A 84 7.00 7.25 10.56
N VAL A 85 7.13 6.90 9.28
CA VAL A 85 6.45 5.72 8.74
C VAL A 85 6.88 4.48 9.50
N VAL A 86 5.89 3.66 9.88
CA VAL A 86 6.04 2.37 10.53
C VAL A 86 5.73 1.28 9.52
N ASN A 87 6.57 0.26 9.41
CA ASN A 87 6.18 -1.01 8.81
C ASN A 87 5.49 -1.87 9.88
N ASP A 88 4.27 -2.31 9.63
CA ASP A 88 3.46 -3.06 10.60
C ASP A 88 4.11 -4.42 10.90
N PRO A 89 4.61 -4.65 12.14
CA PRO A 89 5.29 -5.89 12.48
C PRO A 89 4.34 -7.09 12.62
N PHE A 90 3.02 -6.85 12.67
CA PHE A 90 2.00 -7.89 12.79
C PHE A 90 1.24 -8.12 11.49
N TRP A 91 1.66 -7.50 10.39
CA TRP A 91 1.02 -7.68 9.10
C TRP A 91 1.11 -9.14 8.64
N ILE A 92 -0.05 -9.71 8.31
CA ILE A 92 -0.16 -11.03 7.71
C ILE A 92 -0.52 -10.85 6.23
N PRO A 93 0.24 -11.45 5.29
CA PRO A 93 -0.07 -11.37 3.87
C PRO A 93 -1.50 -11.84 3.58
N GLN A 94 -2.25 -11.01 2.85
CA GLN A 94 -3.66 -11.25 2.54
C GLN A 94 -4.04 -10.56 1.23
N ALA A 95 -5.12 -11.01 0.59
CA ALA A 95 -5.58 -10.43 -0.67
C ALA A 95 -6.12 -9.01 -0.48
N VAL A 96 -5.98 -8.18 -1.50
CA VAL A 96 -6.50 -6.80 -1.55
C VAL A 96 -7.97 -6.73 -1.12
N LYS A 97 -8.81 -7.65 -1.61
CA LYS A 97 -10.25 -7.71 -1.30
C LYS A 97 -10.58 -8.00 0.16
N ASP A 98 -9.67 -8.63 0.88
CA ASP A 98 -9.87 -9.03 2.29
C ASP A 98 -9.49 -7.90 3.25
N ILE A 99 -8.76 -6.89 2.77
CA ILE A 99 -8.37 -5.70 3.55
C ILE A 99 -9.55 -4.73 3.57
N SER A 100 -10.27 -4.70 4.69
CA SER A 100 -11.51 -3.91 4.85
C SER A 100 -11.36 -2.44 4.45
N MET A 101 -10.24 -1.81 4.81
CA MET A 101 -9.98 -0.40 4.46
C MET A 101 -9.86 -0.22 2.94
N ILE A 102 -9.08 -1.05 2.24
CA ILE A 102 -8.95 -0.96 0.78
C ILE A 102 -10.30 -1.22 0.10
N ARG A 103 -11.01 -2.28 0.52
CA ARG A 103 -12.32 -2.62 -0.03
C ARG A 103 -13.33 -1.48 0.11
N ASN A 104 -13.41 -0.87 1.30
CA ASN A 104 -14.33 0.24 1.55
C ASN A 104 -13.94 1.49 0.75
N THR A 105 -12.64 1.77 0.63
CA THR A 105 -12.12 2.86 -0.19
C THR A 105 -12.48 2.69 -1.66
N LEU A 106 -12.21 1.53 -2.26
CA LEU A 106 -12.54 1.23 -3.66
C LEU A 106 -14.05 1.29 -3.92
N HIS A 107 -14.86 0.75 -2.99
CA HIS A 107 -16.31 0.84 -3.08
C HIS A 107 -16.79 2.30 -3.11
N PHE A 108 -16.25 3.14 -2.21
CA PHE A 108 -16.60 4.55 -2.17
C PHE A 108 -16.21 5.26 -3.48
N GLN A 109 -15.01 5.02 -4.02
CA GLN A 109 -14.57 5.61 -5.29
C GLN A 109 -15.49 5.23 -6.46
N CYS A 110 -15.88 3.96 -6.56
CA CYS A 110 -16.83 3.48 -7.57
C CYS A 110 -18.18 4.22 -7.48
N MET A 111 -18.71 4.41 -6.27
CA MET A 111 -19.97 5.13 -6.05
C MET A 111 -19.88 6.61 -6.43
N GLN A 112 -18.73 7.27 -6.25
CA GLN A 112 -18.55 8.67 -6.64
C GLN A 112 -18.45 8.83 -8.16
N GLN A 113 -17.76 7.92 -8.85
CA GLN A 113 -17.68 7.94 -10.31
C GLN A 113 -19.09 7.81 -10.93
N ASN A 114 -19.92 6.90 -10.42
CA ASN A 114 -21.29 6.72 -10.90
C ASN A 114 -22.21 7.95 -10.69
N ARG A 115 -21.91 8.81 -9.71
CA ARG A 115 -22.66 10.05 -9.46
C ARG A 115 -22.25 11.21 -10.37
N SER A 116 -21.02 11.20 -10.90
CA SER A 116 -20.53 12.26 -11.80
C SER A 116 -21.01 12.15 -13.25
N VAL A 117 -21.67 11.04 -13.62
CA VAL A 117 -22.18 10.77 -14.97
C VAL A 117 -23.71 10.90 -15.07
N ALA A 118 -24.38 11.27 -13.97
CA ALA A 118 -25.82 11.50 -13.89
C ALA A 118 -26.12 12.99 -13.65
#